data_AF-A0A534MI49-F1
#
_entry.id   AF-A0A534MI49-F1
#
_cell.length_a   1.000
_cell.length_b   1.000
_cell.length_c   1.000
_cell.angle_alpha   90.00
_cell.angle_beta   90.00
_cell.angle_gamma   90.00
#
_symmetry.space_group_name_H-M   'P 1'
#
loop_
_entity.id
_entity.type
_entity.pdbx_description
1 polymer ?
#
loop_
_entity_poly.entity_id
_entity_poly.type
_entity_poly.pdbx_seq_one_letter_code
_entity_poly.pdbx_strand_id
1 'polypeptide(L)'
;MSDNSIGNGDGADVIERVRAYVVDLGRRAVGLCELYDFGFPSSVVRDQIARLGRDFDSFRGAFEVPELTSGGRGSLWDHEQSVRYAAGAAMITARFRGAMSPANVARAAAAKAIHEFQADLLDDIIDGGVYTFEEARALYRVCLAPMTEARFDADELQVELRHRIQAHQQGTVDLLTSLTTRLHELLRHAPNWDAFRSEIRRENQRLATGQALTVFQKRESRSIRMIRGWASRFPAPDPDLRWQERFARSVAHGSGLCLIDLCFAEERLTPSELRSHLNAWYYFDVLMTLVNNVLDIPDDADEGLTNIALMAMRGAEVLDPAVDPKAIRPTMRDYEPLLKRMAELSGRAITSAHEALDDPDTFYPFVAFMMPVVMLTEPDGSGEDLLHAYLRPLAPAIRDACRATMPAWATTPQGTRSGRPYSARIASSLLCP
;
A
#
# COMPACT_ATOMS: atom_id res chain seq x y z
N MET A 1 15.75 -22.25 -32.94
CA MET A 1 14.46 -21.55 -32.93
C MET A 1 13.55 -22.38 -32.04
N SER A 2 13.58 -22.09 -30.75
CA SER A 2 12.81 -22.79 -29.72
C SER A 2 11.61 -21.92 -29.37
N ASP A 3 10.45 -22.50 -29.63
CA ASP A 3 9.11 -22.04 -29.30
C ASP A 3 8.96 -21.99 -27.77
N ASN A 4 8.93 -20.80 -27.18
CA ASN A 4 8.52 -20.59 -25.80
C ASN A 4 7.11 -19.98 -25.83
N SER A 5 6.13 -20.82 -26.08
CA SER A 5 4.74 -20.51 -25.76
C SER A 5 4.63 -20.43 -24.24
N ILE A 6 4.42 -19.22 -23.72
CA ILE A 6 4.00 -19.01 -22.34
C ILE A 6 2.56 -19.52 -22.28
N GLY A 7 2.39 -20.71 -21.73
CA GLY A 7 1.08 -21.35 -21.56
C GLY A 7 0.20 -20.56 -20.60
N ASN A 8 -1.10 -20.62 -20.85
CA ASN A 8 -2.19 -20.20 -19.98
C ASN A 8 -1.93 -20.70 -18.54
N GLY A 9 -1.62 -19.80 -17.62
CA GLY A 9 -1.44 -20.13 -16.21
C GLY A 9 -2.78 -20.04 -15.49
N ASP A 10 -3.36 -21.20 -15.14
CA ASP A 10 -4.49 -21.29 -14.20
C ASP A 10 -4.21 -20.43 -12.94
N GLY A 11 -5.20 -19.76 -12.36
CA GLY A 11 -5.04 -18.92 -11.15
C GLY A 11 -4.38 -19.61 -9.95
N ALA A 12 -4.26 -20.95 -9.97
CA ALA A 12 -3.44 -21.72 -9.04
C ALA A 12 -1.93 -21.41 -9.14
N ASP A 13 -1.40 -21.16 -10.35
CA ASP A 13 0.01 -20.83 -10.60
C ASP A 13 0.38 -19.44 -10.04
N VAL A 14 -0.54 -18.49 -10.12
CA VAL A 14 -0.37 -17.13 -9.58
C VAL A 14 -0.26 -17.13 -8.05
N ILE A 15 -1.16 -17.85 -7.36
CA ILE A 15 -1.14 -17.95 -5.88
C ILE A 15 0.15 -18.62 -5.41
N GLU A 16 0.63 -19.65 -6.10
CA GLU A 16 1.88 -20.32 -5.72
C GLU A 16 3.11 -19.43 -5.96
N ARG A 17 3.13 -18.59 -7.01
CA ARG A 17 4.17 -17.57 -7.18
C ARG A 17 4.18 -16.54 -6.06
N VAL A 18 3.02 -16.00 -5.71
CA VAL A 18 2.88 -15.06 -4.58
C VAL A 18 3.35 -15.71 -3.28
N ARG A 19 2.94 -16.97 -3.02
CA ARG A 19 3.38 -17.72 -1.85
C ARG A 19 4.90 -17.86 -1.81
N ALA A 20 5.52 -18.21 -2.93
CA ALA A 20 6.98 -18.33 -3.02
C ALA A 20 7.68 -17.00 -2.72
N TYR A 21 7.17 -15.90 -3.27
CA TYR A 21 7.70 -14.55 -3.02
C TYR A 21 7.61 -14.14 -1.54
N VAL A 22 6.45 -14.35 -0.90
CA VAL A 22 6.25 -14.07 0.53
C VAL A 22 7.21 -14.90 1.40
N VAL A 23 7.42 -16.17 1.07
CA VAL A 23 8.37 -17.04 1.79
C VAL A 23 9.79 -16.54 1.66
N ASP A 24 10.22 -16.11 0.47
CA ASP A 24 11.57 -15.62 0.23
C ASP A 24 11.85 -14.32 0.99
N LEU A 25 10.94 -13.35 0.89
CA LEU A 25 10.98 -12.12 1.70
C LEU A 25 10.97 -12.42 3.20
N GLY A 26 10.17 -13.39 3.63
CA GLY A 26 10.14 -13.84 5.02
C GLY A 26 11.49 -14.36 5.52
N ARG A 27 12.22 -15.11 4.68
CA ARG A 27 13.58 -15.57 5.02
C ARG A 27 14.55 -14.40 5.16
N ARG A 28 14.50 -13.44 4.23
CA ARG A 28 15.32 -12.21 4.30
C ARG A 28 15.02 -11.42 5.57
N ALA A 29 13.75 -11.21 5.87
CA ALA A 29 13.26 -10.51 7.05
C ALA A 29 13.76 -11.15 8.36
N VAL A 30 13.80 -12.48 8.44
CA VAL A 30 14.37 -13.20 9.59
C VAL A 30 15.87 -12.90 9.76
N GLY A 31 16.64 -12.84 8.66
CA GLY A 31 18.05 -12.45 8.71
C GLY A 31 18.25 -11.01 9.19
N LEU A 32 17.40 -10.07 8.76
CA LEU A 32 17.43 -8.68 9.22
C LEU A 32 17.14 -8.54 10.72
N CYS A 33 16.31 -9.41 11.30
CA CYS A 33 16.09 -9.46 12.75
C CYS A 33 17.32 -9.90 13.56
N GLU A 34 18.34 -10.49 12.91
CA GLU A 34 19.63 -10.79 13.56
C GLU A 34 20.55 -9.56 13.59
N LEU A 35 20.32 -8.60 12.70
CA LEU A 35 21.12 -7.37 12.56
C LEU A 35 20.54 -6.18 13.32
N TYR A 36 19.21 -6.14 13.48
CA TYR A 36 18.48 -5.04 14.08
C TYR A 36 17.58 -5.51 15.22
N ASP A 37 17.60 -4.78 16.34
CA ASP A 37 16.73 -5.03 17.48
C ASP A 37 15.41 -4.25 17.34
N PHE A 38 14.40 -4.89 16.78
CA PHE A 38 13.03 -4.35 16.60
C PHE A 38 12.16 -4.45 17.85
N GLY A 39 12.63 -5.13 18.89
CA GLY A 39 11.84 -5.33 20.08
C GLY A 39 10.86 -6.51 20.04
N PHE A 40 11.01 -7.42 19.08
CA PHE A 40 10.28 -8.69 19.03
C PHE A 40 11.18 -9.81 18.47
N PRO A 41 10.95 -11.08 18.83
CA PRO A 41 11.77 -12.18 18.34
C PRO A 41 11.47 -12.52 16.88
N SER A 42 12.48 -13.00 16.14
CA SER A 42 12.31 -13.41 14.74
C SER A 42 11.30 -14.55 14.52
N SER A 43 10.90 -15.26 15.58
CA SER A 43 9.78 -16.21 15.54
C SER A 43 8.46 -15.54 15.17
N VAL A 44 8.21 -14.30 15.58
CA VAL A 44 7.01 -13.54 15.18
C VAL A 44 6.92 -13.44 13.65
N VAL A 45 8.03 -13.10 12.99
CA VAL A 45 8.09 -13.02 11.52
C VAL A 45 7.79 -14.38 10.89
N ARG A 46 8.41 -15.45 11.39
CA ARG A 46 8.19 -16.82 10.87
C ARG A 46 6.74 -17.25 11.03
N ASP A 47 6.14 -16.97 12.18
CA ASP A 47 4.76 -17.37 12.49
C ASP A 47 3.75 -16.63 11.62
N GLN A 48 3.97 -15.32 11.38
CA GLN A 48 3.16 -14.51 10.48
C GLN A 48 3.30 -14.97 9.02
N ILE A 49 4.52 -15.21 8.53
CA ILE A 49 4.74 -15.72 7.16
C ILE A 49 4.12 -17.11 6.97
N ALA A 50 4.26 -18.01 7.95
CA ALA A 50 3.63 -19.33 7.91
C ALA A 50 2.10 -19.23 7.95
N ARG A 51 1.55 -18.25 8.66
CA ARG A 51 0.11 -17.97 8.71
C ARG A 51 -0.39 -17.47 7.35
N LEU A 52 0.26 -16.46 6.76
CA LEU A 52 -0.06 -15.97 5.41
C LEU A 52 -0.03 -17.10 4.38
N GLY A 53 0.97 -17.99 4.48
CA GLY A 53 1.04 -19.19 3.66
C GLY A 53 -0.23 -20.05 3.74
N ARG A 54 -0.74 -20.35 4.94
CA ARG A 54 -1.99 -21.11 5.11
C ARG A 54 -3.22 -20.37 4.59
N ASP A 55 -3.19 -19.04 4.67
CA ASP A 55 -4.31 -18.19 4.30
C ASP A 55 -4.51 -18.16 2.79
N PHE A 56 -3.43 -18.21 2.00
CA PHE A 56 -3.50 -18.32 0.55
C PHE A 56 -4.32 -19.50 0.06
N ASP A 57 -4.31 -20.64 0.78
CA ASP A 57 -5.17 -21.79 0.45
C ASP A 57 -6.66 -21.47 0.62
N SER A 58 -6.98 -20.65 1.63
CA SER A 58 -8.36 -20.20 1.91
C SER A 58 -8.80 -19.07 0.98
N PHE A 59 -7.87 -18.45 0.26
CA PHE A 59 -8.12 -17.38 -0.72
C PHE A 59 -8.21 -17.90 -2.15
N ARG A 60 -8.16 -19.23 -2.36
CA ARG A 60 -8.35 -19.82 -3.70
C ARG A 60 -9.72 -19.40 -4.26
N GLY A 61 -9.74 -18.75 -5.43
CA GLY A 61 -10.93 -18.16 -6.04
C GLY A 61 -11.17 -16.67 -5.71
N ALA A 62 -10.54 -16.13 -4.66
CA ALA A 62 -10.60 -14.69 -4.33
C ALA A 62 -9.85 -13.84 -5.37
N PHE A 63 -8.79 -14.40 -5.96
CA PHE A 63 -7.95 -13.78 -6.99
C PHE A 63 -8.30 -14.22 -8.42
N GLU A 64 -9.39 -14.95 -8.62
CA GLU A 64 -9.91 -15.21 -9.96
C GLU A 64 -10.50 -13.92 -10.52
N VAL A 65 -9.66 -13.08 -11.09
CA VAL A 65 -10.05 -11.91 -11.88
C VAL A 65 -10.27 -12.38 -13.32
N PRO A 66 -11.34 -11.95 -14.01
CA PRO A 66 -11.43 -12.17 -15.45
C PRO A 66 -10.16 -11.60 -16.11
N GLU A 67 -9.40 -12.43 -16.83
CA GLU A 67 -8.30 -11.91 -17.64
C GLU A 67 -8.83 -10.79 -18.53
N LEU A 68 -8.11 -9.68 -18.63
CA LEU A 68 -8.30 -8.77 -19.76
C LEU A 68 -8.07 -9.63 -21.00
N THR A 69 -9.13 -9.92 -21.76
CA THR A 69 -9.07 -10.72 -23.00
C THR A 69 -8.23 -10.06 -24.11
N SER A 70 -7.46 -9.03 -23.79
CA SER A 70 -6.57 -8.31 -24.69
C SER A 70 -5.52 -7.57 -23.87
N GLY A 71 -4.32 -8.14 -23.76
CA GLY A 71 -3.21 -7.43 -23.13
C GLY A 71 -1.97 -8.29 -22.92
N GLY A 72 -1.26 -8.67 -23.99
CA GLY A 72 0.14 -9.10 -23.84
C GLY A 72 1.01 -7.94 -23.35
N ARG A 73 2.31 -8.20 -23.09
CA ARG A 73 3.32 -7.18 -22.73
C ARG A 73 3.09 -5.86 -23.50
N GLY A 74 2.72 -4.80 -22.78
CA GLY A 74 2.21 -3.54 -23.34
C GLY A 74 0.71 -3.28 -23.11
N SER A 75 0.04 -4.05 -22.24
CA SER A 75 -1.30 -3.76 -21.72
C SER A 75 -1.29 -2.55 -20.79
N LEU A 76 -2.42 -1.85 -20.72
CA LEU A 76 -2.63 -0.74 -19.80
C LEU A 76 -2.52 -1.16 -18.32
N TRP A 77 -2.62 -2.46 -18.01
CA TRP A 77 -2.65 -3.01 -16.65
C TRP A 77 -1.60 -4.12 -16.46
N ASP A 78 -0.77 -4.04 -15.40
CA ASP A 78 0.17 -5.10 -15.00
C ASP A 78 -0.48 -6.06 -14.01
N HIS A 79 -1.05 -7.14 -14.56
CA HIS A 79 -1.71 -8.16 -13.76
C HIS A 79 -0.80 -8.83 -12.70
N GLU A 80 0.49 -9.03 -12.97
CA GLU A 80 1.37 -9.74 -12.04
C GLU A 80 1.70 -8.87 -10.82
N GLN A 81 2.02 -7.59 -11.06
CA GLN A 81 2.22 -6.60 -10.00
C GLN A 81 0.95 -6.46 -9.15
N SER A 82 -0.20 -6.31 -9.82
CA SER A 82 -1.50 -6.16 -9.17
C SER A 82 -1.83 -7.32 -8.21
N VAL A 83 -1.53 -8.57 -8.60
CA VAL A 83 -1.76 -9.74 -7.73
C VAL A 83 -0.82 -9.75 -6.51
N ARG A 84 0.43 -9.29 -6.65
CA ARG A 84 1.34 -9.14 -5.50
C ARG A 84 0.81 -8.13 -4.49
N TYR A 85 0.30 -6.99 -4.95
CA TYR A 85 -0.33 -6.00 -4.07
C TYR A 85 -1.61 -6.53 -3.42
N ALA A 86 -2.45 -7.22 -4.18
CA ALA A 86 -3.67 -7.85 -3.65
C ALA A 86 -3.36 -8.88 -2.54
N ALA A 87 -2.23 -9.58 -2.63
CA ALA A 87 -1.78 -10.50 -1.58
C ALA A 87 -1.40 -9.79 -0.27
N GLY A 88 -0.75 -8.62 -0.36
CA GLY A 88 -0.51 -7.74 0.79
C GLY A 88 -1.81 -7.17 1.36
N ALA A 89 -2.71 -6.70 0.50
CA ALA A 89 -4.03 -6.18 0.88
C ALA A 89 -4.91 -7.25 1.57
N ALA A 90 -4.77 -8.52 1.20
CA ALA A 90 -5.54 -9.62 1.77
C ALA A 90 -5.23 -9.89 3.26
N MET A 91 -4.13 -9.37 3.81
CA MET A 91 -3.76 -9.52 5.21
C MET A 91 -4.84 -8.97 6.16
N ILE A 92 -5.27 -9.77 7.14
CA ILE A 92 -6.26 -9.40 8.15
C ILE A 92 -5.58 -9.40 9.52
N THR A 93 -5.84 -8.39 10.35
CA THR A 93 -5.28 -8.32 11.71
C THR A 93 -5.71 -9.55 12.53
N ALA A 94 -4.84 -10.00 13.44
CA ALA A 94 -5.10 -11.20 14.23
C ALA A 94 -6.42 -11.14 15.02
N ARG A 95 -6.75 -9.97 15.59
CA ARG A 95 -8.01 -9.77 16.31
C ARG A 95 -9.21 -9.91 15.40
N PHE A 96 -9.25 -9.21 14.27
CA PHE A 96 -10.42 -9.25 13.39
C PHE A 96 -10.62 -10.63 12.79
N ARG A 97 -9.51 -11.32 12.45
CA ARG A 97 -9.57 -12.72 12.07
C ARG A 97 -10.20 -13.60 13.16
N GLY A 98 -9.83 -13.42 14.42
CA GLY A 98 -10.45 -14.13 15.54
C GLY A 98 -11.95 -13.84 15.70
N ALA A 99 -12.39 -12.66 15.24
CA ALA A 99 -13.78 -12.24 15.22
C ALA A 99 -14.51 -12.55 13.90
N MET A 100 -13.94 -13.37 13.01
CA MET A 100 -14.55 -13.74 11.72
C MET A 100 -14.71 -15.26 11.60
N SER A 101 -15.86 -15.71 11.11
CA SER A 101 -15.98 -17.06 10.57
C SER A 101 -14.99 -17.29 9.40
N PRO A 102 -14.56 -18.54 9.12
CA PRO A 102 -13.68 -18.83 7.97
C PRO A 102 -14.23 -18.32 6.64
N ALA A 103 -15.55 -18.37 6.45
CA ALA A 103 -16.21 -17.83 5.27
C ALA A 103 -16.13 -16.28 5.19
N ASN A 104 -16.17 -15.58 6.33
CA ASN A 104 -15.98 -14.14 6.38
C ASN A 104 -14.53 -13.73 6.11
N VAL A 105 -13.56 -14.50 6.61
CA VAL A 105 -12.14 -14.30 6.29
C VAL A 105 -11.89 -14.38 4.77
N ALA A 106 -12.44 -15.41 4.10
CA ALA A 106 -12.31 -15.55 2.65
C ALA A 106 -13.02 -14.42 1.88
N ARG A 107 -14.22 -14.02 2.31
CA ARG A 107 -14.96 -12.91 1.67
C ARG A 107 -14.30 -11.56 1.86
N ALA A 108 -13.74 -11.28 3.04
CA ALA A 108 -13.00 -10.06 3.33
C ALA A 108 -11.74 -9.96 2.45
N ALA A 109 -10.97 -11.05 2.37
CA ALA A 109 -9.79 -11.11 1.51
C ALA A 109 -10.15 -10.90 0.02
N ALA A 110 -11.23 -11.53 -0.47
CA ALA A 110 -11.71 -11.33 -1.83
C ALA A 110 -12.15 -9.89 -2.09
N ALA A 111 -12.90 -9.28 -1.16
CA ALA A 111 -13.33 -7.90 -1.30
C ALA A 111 -12.13 -6.94 -1.34
N LYS A 112 -11.11 -7.16 -0.50
CA LYS A 112 -9.87 -6.37 -0.51
C LYS A 112 -9.07 -6.55 -1.80
N ALA A 113 -8.90 -7.78 -2.27
CA ALA A 113 -8.21 -8.04 -3.54
C ALA A 113 -8.91 -7.37 -4.72
N ILE A 114 -10.23 -7.48 -4.81
CA ILE A 114 -11.01 -6.82 -5.88
C ILE A 114 -10.93 -5.30 -5.79
N HIS A 115 -10.95 -4.75 -4.57
CA HIS A 115 -10.76 -3.31 -4.38
C HIS A 115 -9.36 -2.86 -4.81
N GLU A 116 -8.32 -3.65 -4.53
CA GLU A 116 -6.96 -3.40 -5.01
C GLU A 116 -6.91 -3.37 -6.54
N PHE A 117 -7.43 -4.40 -7.21
CA PHE A 117 -7.47 -4.46 -8.68
C PHE A 117 -8.27 -3.30 -9.28
N GLN A 118 -9.35 -2.89 -8.63
CA GLN A 118 -10.15 -1.74 -9.07
C GLN A 118 -9.36 -0.43 -8.93
N ALA A 119 -8.65 -0.23 -7.82
CA ALA A 119 -7.86 0.96 -7.56
C ALA A 119 -6.66 1.07 -8.52
N ASP A 120 -5.93 -0.03 -8.71
CA ASP A 120 -4.78 -0.14 -9.61
C ASP A 120 -5.18 0.13 -11.07
N LEU A 121 -6.24 -0.52 -11.56
CA LEU A 121 -6.76 -0.27 -12.91
C LEU A 121 -7.24 1.17 -13.11
N LEU A 122 -7.80 1.81 -12.08
CA LEU A 122 -8.19 3.22 -12.13
C LEU A 122 -6.96 4.13 -12.21
N ASP A 123 -5.92 3.82 -11.46
CA ASP A 123 -4.64 4.54 -11.49
C ASP A 123 -4.04 4.50 -12.89
N ASP A 124 -3.90 3.32 -13.48
CA ASP A 124 -3.41 3.11 -14.85
C ASP A 124 -4.24 3.86 -15.90
N ILE A 125 -5.57 3.88 -15.75
CA ILE A 125 -6.43 4.64 -16.66
C ILE A 125 -6.11 6.13 -16.55
N ILE A 126 -6.01 6.67 -15.32
CA ILE A 126 -5.70 8.09 -15.12
C ILE A 126 -4.30 8.41 -15.62
N ASP A 127 -3.32 7.55 -15.38
CA ASP A 127 -1.92 7.76 -15.76
C ASP A 127 -1.69 7.67 -17.26
N GLY A 128 -2.28 6.67 -17.91
CA GLY A 128 -2.22 6.48 -19.36
C GLY A 128 -3.05 7.48 -20.19
N GLY A 129 -3.89 8.31 -19.55
CA GLY A 129 -4.79 9.24 -20.24
C GLY A 129 -4.60 10.72 -19.92
N VAL A 130 -5.30 11.56 -20.67
CA VAL A 130 -5.31 13.03 -20.49
C VAL A 130 -6.57 13.47 -19.75
N TYR A 131 -6.60 13.25 -18.44
CA TYR A 131 -7.74 13.60 -17.59
C TYR A 131 -7.50 14.92 -16.85
N THR A 132 -8.54 15.75 -16.77
CA THR A 132 -8.56 16.87 -15.83
C THR A 132 -8.83 16.37 -14.40
N PHE A 133 -8.53 17.21 -13.40
CA PHE A 133 -8.81 16.91 -11.98
C PHE A 133 -10.27 16.49 -11.73
N GLU A 134 -11.25 17.20 -12.30
CA GLU A 134 -12.66 16.86 -12.07
C GLU A 134 -13.09 15.59 -12.81
N GLU A 135 -12.52 15.29 -13.98
CA GLU A 135 -12.79 14.05 -14.70
C GLU A 135 -12.21 12.84 -13.95
N ALA A 136 -10.95 12.92 -13.51
CA ALA A 136 -10.30 11.87 -12.73
C ALA A 136 -11.06 11.61 -11.43
N ARG A 137 -11.41 12.69 -10.72
CA ARG A 137 -12.18 12.60 -9.47
C ARG A 137 -13.56 11.99 -9.69
N ALA A 138 -14.24 12.36 -10.77
CA ALA A 138 -15.56 11.82 -11.07
C ALA A 138 -15.49 10.34 -11.46
N LEU A 139 -14.48 9.91 -12.22
CA LEU A 139 -14.25 8.51 -12.56
C LEU A 139 -14.07 7.65 -11.29
N TYR A 140 -13.17 8.06 -10.40
CA TYR A 140 -12.99 7.40 -9.11
C TYR A 140 -14.29 7.34 -8.30
N ARG A 141 -15.05 8.44 -8.23
CA ARG A 141 -16.32 8.48 -7.49
C ARG A 141 -17.36 7.52 -8.04
N VAL A 142 -17.46 7.39 -9.36
CA VAL A 142 -18.40 6.46 -10.01
C VAL A 142 -18.05 5.01 -9.67
N CYS A 143 -16.77 4.63 -9.69
CA CYS A 143 -16.33 3.28 -9.35
C CYS A 143 -16.41 2.96 -7.86
N LEU A 144 -16.20 3.95 -6.98
CA LEU A 144 -16.19 3.75 -5.53
C LEU A 144 -17.57 3.90 -4.87
N ALA A 145 -18.53 4.60 -5.49
CA ALA A 145 -19.87 4.80 -4.93
C ALA A 145 -20.61 3.49 -4.63
N PRO A 146 -20.58 2.46 -5.51
CA PRO A 146 -21.28 1.19 -5.30
C PRO A 146 -20.93 0.47 -4.00
N MET A 147 -19.74 0.70 -3.43
CA MET A 147 -19.36 0.13 -2.13
C MET A 147 -20.29 0.55 -0.98
N THR A 148 -21.06 1.64 -1.14
CA THR A 148 -21.90 2.22 -0.08
C THR A 148 -23.37 2.40 -0.47
N GLU A 149 -23.76 1.95 -1.65
CA GLU A 149 -25.12 2.09 -2.17
C GLU A 149 -25.95 0.84 -1.87
N ALA A 150 -27.24 1.01 -1.56
CA ALA A 150 -28.16 -0.11 -1.31
C ALA A 150 -28.71 -0.75 -2.59
N ARG A 151 -28.62 -0.02 -3.70
CA ARG A 151 -28.99 -0.48 -5.03
C ARG A 151 -27.87 -0.09 -5.96
N PHE A 152 -27.52 -1.00 -6.86
CA PHE A 152 -26.47 -0.83 -7.84
C PHE A 152 -26.96 -1.47 -9.14
N ASP A 153 -26.77 -0.76 -10.24
CA ASP A 153 -27.08 -1.23 -11.59
C ASP A 153 -25.78 -1.26 -12.41
N ALA A 154 -25.39 -2.46 -12.83
CA ALA A 154 -24.17 -2.68 -13.59
C ALA A 154 -24.26 -2.10 -15.01
N ASP A 155 -25.46 -2.08 -15.61
CA ASP A 155 -25.67 -1.53 -16.95
C ASP A 155 -25.56 0.00 -16.92
N GLU A 156 -26.12 0.65 -15.89
CA GLU A 156 -25.95 2.09 -15.66
C GLU A 156 -24.48 2.46 -15.43
N LEU A 157 -23.76 1.68 -14.61
CA LEU A 157 -22.31 1.87 -14.42
C LEU A 157 -21.56 1.74 -15.75
N GLN A 158 -21.82 0.69 -16.52
CA GLN A 158 -21.13 0.46 -17.78
C GLN A 158 -21.35 1.62 -18.77
N VAL A 159 -22.57 2.14 -18.85
CA VAL A 159 -22.89 3.32 -19.67
C VAL A 159 -22.10 4.53 -19.18
N GLU A 160 -22.08 4.81 -17.88
CA GLU A 160 -21.35 5.96 -17.32
C GLU A 160 -19.84 5.84 -17.57
N LEU A 161 -19.25 4.65 -17.42
CA LEU A 161 -17.84 4.40 -17.69
C LEU A 161 -17.49 4.59 -19.17
N ARG A 162 -18.34 4.13 -20.11
CA ARG A 162 -18.13 4.37 -21.55
C ARG A 162 -18.07 5.85 -21.90
N HIS A 163 -18.83 6.70 -21.20
CA HIS A 163 -18.81 8.15 -21.41
C HIS A 163 -17.58 8.83 -20.80
N ARG A 164 -17.05 8.30 -19.70
CA ARG A 164 -15.95 8.92 -18.94
C ARG A 164 -14.56 8.47 -19.36
N ILE A 165 -14.42 7.20 -19.76
CA ILE A 165 -13.14 6.62 -20.15
C ILE A 165 -12.79 7.03 -21.58
N GLN A 166 -11.54 7.37 -21.84
CA GLN A 166 -11.11 7.81 -23.17
C GLN A 166 -11.19 6.67 -24.20
N ALA A 167 -11.40 7.03 -25.48
CA ALA A 167 -11.66 6.06 -26.56
C ALA A 167 -10.60 4.94 -26.68
N HIS A 168 -9.32 5.27 -26.47
CA HIS A 168 -8.23 4.30 -26.55
C HIS A 168 -8.12 3.37 -25.33
N GLN A 169 -8.84 3.66 -24.25
CA GLN A 169 -8.86 2.88 -23.00
C GLN A 169 -10.18 2.13 -22.80
N GLN A 170 -11.10 2.16 -23.77
CA GLN A 170 -12.44 1.57 -23.66
C GLN A 170 -12.44 0.06 -23.37
N GLY A 171 -11.35 -0.65 -23.70
CA GLY A 171 -11.18 -2.07 -23.34
C GLY A 171 -11.19 -2.37 -21.83
N THR A 172 -11.06 -1.35 -20.98
CA THR A 172 -11.08 -1.49 -19.51
C THR A 172 -12.49 -1.43 -18.89
N VAL A 173 -13.49 -0.93 -19.64
CA VAL A 173 -14.85 -0.68 -19.13
C VAL A 173 -15.48 -1.94 -18.55
N ASP A 174 -15.40 -3.06 -19.29
CA ASP A 174 -16.05 -4.31 -18.88
C ASP A 174 -15.39 -4.91 -17.64
N LEU A 175 -14.05 -4.80 -17.54
CA LEU A 175 -13.32 -5.24 -16.36
C LEU A 175 -13.66 -4.38 -15.13
N LEU A 176 -13.63 -3.05 -15.25
CA LEU A 176 -14.02 -2.16 -14.15
C LEU A 176 -15.46 -2.41 -13.70
N THR A 177 -16.38 -2.61 -14.65
CA THR A 177 -17.78 -2.92 -14.35
C THR A 177 -17.89 -4.23 -13.57
N SER A 178 -17.17 -5.27 -14.01
CA SER A 178 -17.14 -6.59 -13.36
C SER A 178 -16.57 -6.53 -11.94
N LEU A 179 -15.40 -5.89 -11.77
CA LEU A 179 -14.76 -5.69 -10.47
C LEU A 179 -15.70 -4.95 -9.50
N THR A 180 -16.28 -3.83 -9.96
CA THR A 180 -17.19 -3.01 -9.17
C THR A 180 -18.45 -3.78 -8.75
N THR A 181 -19.02 -4.55 -9.68
CA THR A 181 -20.20 -5.38 -9.42
C THR A 181 -19.90 -6.43 -8.36
N ARG A 182 -18.81 -7.19 -8.50
CA ARG A 182 -18.43 -8.23 -7.56
C ARG A 182 -18.10 -7.67 -6.18
N LEU A 183 -17.43 -6.52 -6.12
CA LEU A 183 -17.15 -5.84 -4.85
C LEU A 183 -18.43 -5.40 -4.14
N HIS A 184 -19.37 -4.78 -4.88
CA HIS A 184 -20.67 -4.41 -4.34
C HIS A 184 -21.42 -5.63 -3.79
N GLU A 185 -21.42 -6.75 -4.53
CA GLU A 185 -22.07 -7.98 -4.10
C GLU A 185 -21.48 -8.59 -2.83
N LEU A 186 -20.16 -8.55 -2.67
CA LEU A 186 -19.51 -9.02 -1.44
C LEU A 186 -19.86 -8.13 -0.25
N LEU A 187 -19.76 -6.81 -0.41
CA LEU A 187 -19.97 -5.85 0.67
C LEU A 187 -21.43 -5.79 1.13
N ARG A 188 -22.41 -5.79 0.22
CA ARG A 188 -23.84 -5.71 0.59
C ARG A 188 -24.30 -6.87 1.49
N HIS A 189 -23.61 -8.00 1.43
CA HIS A 189 -23.89 -9.21 2.22
C HIS A 189 -22.98 -9.34 3.45
N ALA A 190 -22.14 -8.35 3.73
CA ALA A 190 -21.28 -8.37 4.89
C ALA A 190 -22.06 -8.00 6.17
N PRO A 191 -21.88 -8.73 7.30
CA PRO A 191 -22.67 -8.57 8.51
C PRO A 191 -22.78 -7.15 9.07
N ASN A 192 -21.71 -6.36 8.95
CA ASN A 192 -21.62 -5.01 9.52
C ASN A 192 -21.49 -3.91 8.46
N TRP A 193 -21.79 -4.19 7.18
CA TRP A 193 -21.69 -3.22 6.09
C TRP A 193 -22.44 -1.91 6.38
N ASP A 194 -23.69 -2.01 6.83
CA ASP A 194 -24.51 -0.84 7.17
C ASP A 194 -23.89 0.05 8.25
N ALA A 195 -23.21 -0.56 9.23
CA ALA A 195 -22.59 0.16 10.34
C ALA A 195 -21.38 0.99 9.89
N PHE A 196 -20.61 0.49 8.91
CA PHE A 196 -19.38 1.13 8.43
C PHE A 196 -19.56 1.92 7.14
N ARG A 197 -20.73 1.86 6.50
CA ARG A 197 -21.07 2.55 5.25
C ARG A 197 -20.71 4.05 5.25
N SER A 198 -20.92 4.74 6.36
CA SER A 198 -20.59 6.18 6.46
C SER A 198 -19.08 6.44 6.46
N GLU A 199 -18.29 5.57 7.09
CA GLU A 199 -16.83 5.72 7.11
C GLU A 199 -16.23 5.33 5.76
N ILE A 200 -16.72 4.25 5.13
CA ILE A 200 -16.31 3.86 3.78
C ILE A 200 -16.58 5.01 2.80
N ARG A 201 -17.73 5.69 2.91
CA ARG A 201 -18.04 6.84 2.05
C ARG A 201 -17.05 8.01 2.25
N ARG A 202 -16.67 8.28 3.49
CA ARG A 202 -15.67 9.32 3.81
C ARG A 202 -14.31 8.96 3.21
N GLU A 203 -13.89 7.72 3.35
CA GLU A 203 -12.64 7.19 2.79
C GLU A 203 -12.65 7.23 1.26
N ASN A 204 -13.74 6.81 0.61
CA ASN A 204 -13.88 6.85 -0.84
C ASN A 204 -13.84 8.29 -1.38
N GLN A 205 -14.48 9.24 -0.70
CA GLN A 205 -14.43 10.65 -1.08
C GLN A 205 -13.02 11.23 -0.99
N ARG A 206 -12.28 10.86 0.06
CA ARG A 206 -10.88 11.23 0.19
C ARG A 206 -10.06 10.60 -0.91
N LEU A 207 -10.12 9.28 -1.08
CA LEU A 207 -9.31 8.55 -2.06
C LEU A 207 -9.54 9.12 -3.47
N ALA A 208 -10.80 9.30 -3.88
CA ALA A 208 -11.13 9.90 -5.17
C ALA A 208 -10.55 11.31 -5.35
N THR A 209 -10.49 12.10 -4.26
CA THR A 209 -9.91 13.45 -4.31
C THR A 209 -8.39 13.39 -4.32
N GLY A 210 -7.77 12.52 -3.52
CA GLY A 210 -6.32 12.33 -3.44
C GLY A 210 -5.76 11.81 -4.75
N GLN A 211 -6.33 10.72 -5.28
CA GLN A 211 -5.94 10.16 -6.58
C GLN A 211 -6.15 11.15 -7.71
N ALA A 212 -7.26 11.91 -7.73
CA ALA A 212 -7.42 12.95 -8.74
C ALA A 212 -6.36 14.07 -8.69
N LEU A 213 -5.72 14.32 -7.54
CA LEU A 213 -4.66 15.32 -7.45
C LEU A 213 -3.37 14.86 -8.14
N THR A 214 -3.19 13.57 -8.42
CA THR A 214 -1.98 13.04 -9.09
C THR A 214 -1.83 13.59 -10.51
N VAL A 215 -2.94 14.01 -11.15
CA VAL A 215 -2.90 14.74 -12.43
C VAL A 215 -2.02 15.99 -12.36
N PHE A 216 -1.88 16.63 -11.20
CA PHE A 216 -1.01 17.80 -11.03
C PHE A 216 0.47 17.45 -10.75
N GLN A 217 0.82 16.16 -10.71
CA GLN A 217 2.20 15.68 -10.68
C GLN A 217 2.79 15.60 -12.08
N LYS A 218 1.96 15.32 -13.08
CA LYS A 218 2.32 15.23 -14.50
C LYS A 218 2.85 16.56 -15.02
N ARG A 219 3.92 16.52 -15.83
CA ARG A 219 4.61 17.70 -16.37
C ARG A 219 3.67 18.69 -17.07
N GLU A 220 2.73 18.19 -17.85
CA GLU A 220 1.83 18.99 -18.70
C GLU A 220 0.81 19.79 -17.87
N SER A 221 0.40 19.27 -16.73
CA SER A 221 -0.59 19.86 -15.81
C SER A 221 0.01 20.25 -14.45
N ARG A 222 1.34 20.27 -14.34
CA ARG A 222 2.07 20.34 -13.07
C ARG A 222 1.63 21.51 -12.20
N SER A 223 1.15 21.24 -10.99
CA SER A 223 0.77 22.28 -10.03
C SER A 223 0.88 21.83 -8.57
N ILE A 224 2.10 21.86 -8.04
CA ILE A 224 2.36 21.49 -6.63
C ILE A 224 1.65 22.43 -5.65
N ARG A 225 1.38 23.67 -6.04
CA ARG A 225 0.58 24.62 -5.24
C ARG A 225 -0.87 24.14 -5.10
N MET A 226 -1.46 23.59 -6.16
CA MET A 226 -2.82 23.01 -6.10
C MET A 226 -2.84 21.79 -5.19
N ILE A 227 -1.88 20.88 -5.34
CA ILE A 227 -1.73 19.71 -4.47
C ILE A 227 -1.63 20.17 -3.01
N ARG A 228 -0.71 21.07 -2.69
CA ARG A 228 -0.53 21.62 -1.33
C ARG A 228 -1.81 22.24 -0.79
N GLY A 229 -2.52 23.03 -1.60
CA GLY A 229 -3.75 23.72 -1.20
C GLY A 229 -4.86 22.76 -0.79
N TRP A 230 -5.04 21.67 -1.53
CA TRP A 230 -5.96 20.60 -1.18
C TRP A 230 -5.46 19.74 -0.02
N ALA A 231 -4.22 19.28 -0.08
CA ALA A 231 -3.65 18.36 0.90
C ALA A 231 -3.61 18.94 2.32
N SER A 232 -3.41 20.26 2.44
CA SER A 232 -3.45 20.96 3.73
C SER A 232 -4.82 20.91 4.41
N ARG A 233 -5.90 20.60 3.68
CA ARG A 233 -7.27 20.51 4.19
C ARG A 233 -7.70 19.08 4.52
N PHE A 234 -6.94 18.06 4.10
CA PHE A 234 -7.26 16.70 4.51
C PHE A 234 -7.14 16.55 6.03
N PRO A 235 -8.07 15.81 6.66
CA PRO A 235 -7.99 15.54 8.09
C PRO A 235 -6.71 14.75 8.40
N ALA A 236 -6.16 14.99 9.58
CA ALA A 236 -5.00 14.29 10.11
C ALA A 236 -5.22 14.03 11.60
N PRO A 237 -4.68 12.91 12.14
CA PRO A 237 -4.79 12.58 13.55
C PRO A 237 -4.08 13.59 14.46
N ASP A 238 -2.90 14.07 14.06
CA ASP A 238 -2.15 15.11 14.79
C ASP A 238 -1.99 16.41 13.98
N PRO A 239 -1.82 17.56 14.66
CA PRO A 239 -1.63 18.84 14.00
C PRO A 239 -0.27 19.00 13.31
N ASP A 240 0.76 18.23 13.71
CA ASP A 240 2.12 18.35 13.15
C ASP A 240 2.29 17.66 11.78
N LEU A 241 1.28 16.91 11.32
CA LEU A 241 1.31 16.24 10.01
C LEU A 241 1.34 17.27 8.89
N ARG A 242 2.41 17.20 8.09
CA ARG A 242 2.70 18.09 6.97
C ARG A 242 1.76 17.83 5.80
N TRP A 243 1.61 18.81 4.92
CA TRP A 243 0.73 18.66 3.75
C TRP A 243 1.19 17.51 2.82
N GLN A 244 2.50 17.21 2.74
CA GLN A 244 3.00 16.07 1.97
C GLN A 244 2.59 14.74 2.58
N GLU A 245 2.62 14.63 3.92
CA GLU A 245 2.18 13.43 4.63
C GLU A 245 0.67 13.24 4.45
N ARG A 246 -0.10 14.33 4.55
CA ARG A 246 -1.55 14.31 4.25
C ARG A 246 -1.84 13.93 2.80
N PHE A 247 -1.03 14.38 1.85
CA PHE A 247 -1.16 14.02 0.44
C PHE A 247 -0.82 12.56 0.20
N ALA A 248 0.31 12.08 0.74
CA ALA A 248 0.73 10.69 0.68
C ALA A 248 -0.37 9.77 1.23
N ARG A 249 -0.92 10.09 2.39
CA ARG A 249 -2.08 9.37 2.93
C ARG A 249 -3.28 9.40 1.97
N SER A 250 -3.53 10.54 1.33
CA SER A 250 -4.74 10.74 0.54
C SER A 250 -4.82 9.87 -0.73
N VAL A 251 -3.68 9.41 -1.25
CA VAL A 251 -3.59 8.52 -2.41
C VAL A 251 -3.57 7.04 -2.04
N ALA A 252 -3.25 6.69 -0.79
CA ALA A 252 -3.32 5.30 -0.30
C ALA A 252 -4.74 4.90 0.17
N HIS A 253 -5.04 3.61 0.17
CA HIS A 253 -6.36 3.05 0.53
C HIS A 253 -6.31 1.96 1.62
N GLY A 254 -5.18 1.79 2.34
CA GLY A 254 -5.05 0.81 3.42
C GLY A 254 -6.06 1.00 4.55
N SER A 255 -6.38 2.25 4.94
CA SER A 255 -7.47 2.50 5.89
C SER A 255 -8.84 2.05 5.37
N GLY A 256 -9.06 2.12 4.05
CA GLY A 256 -10.28 1.61 3.39
C GLY A 256 -10.36 0.08 3.42
N LEU A 257 -9.24 -0.60 3.16
CA LEU A 257 -9.14 -2.06 3.26
C LEU A 257 -9.48 -2.56 4.68
N CYS A 258 -9.10 -1.81 5.70
CA CYS A 258 -9.40 -2.18 7.09
C CYS A 258 -10.88 -1.98 7.46
N LEU A 259 -11.55 -1.00 6.84
CA LEU A 259 -13.01 -0.87 6.95
C LEU A 259 -13.73 -2.02 6.25
N ILE A 260 -13.17 -2.55 5.16
CA ILE A 260 -13.69 -3.77 4.51
C ILE A 260 -13.60 -4.94 5.50
N ASP A 261 -12.47 -5.14 6.17
CA ASP A 261 -12.34 -6.19 7.20
C ASP A 261 -13.41 -6.06 8.28
N LEU A 262 -13.62 -4.84 8.80
CA LEU A 262 -14.63 -4.57 9.82
C LEU A 262 -16.08 -4.84 9.35
N CYS A 263 -16.37 -4.76 8.06
CA CYS A 263 -17.68 -5.16 7.53
C CYS A 263 -17.95 -6.67 7.71
N PHE A 264 -16.90 -7.49 7.71
CA PHE A 264 -16.97 -8.95 7.82
C PHE A 264 -16.72 -9.49 9.23
N ALA A 265 -16.15 -8.70 10.13
CA ALA A 265 -16.01 -9.04 11.55
C ALA A 265 -17.38 -9.14 12.24
N GLU A 266 -17.52 -10.07 13.18
CA GLU A 266 -18.71 -10.24 14.02
C GLU A 266 -18.74 -9.24 15.17
N GLU A 267 -17.56 -8.84 15.65
CA GLU A 267 -17.38 -7.84 16.70
C GLU A 267 -17.48 -6.41 16.15
N ARG A 268 -18.09 -5.51 16.92
CA ARG A 268 -18.12 -4.07 16.63
C ARG A 268 -17.17 -3.32 17.53
N LEU A 269 -16.34 -2.48 16.92
CA LEU A 269 -15.51 -1.53 17.64
C LEU A 269 -16.35 -0.41 18.25
N THR A 270 -15.97 0.03 19.44
CA THR A 270 -16.45 1.31 19.99
C THR A 270 -15.93 2.48 19.14
N PRO A 271 -16.56 3.67 19.21
CA PRO A 271 -16.08 4.84 18.48
C PRO A 271 -14.66 5.30 18.83
N SER A 272 -14.15 4.94 20.01
CA SER A 272 -12.77 5.24 20.40
C SER A 272 -11.81 4.26 19.72
N GLU A 273 -12.10 2.96 19.81
CA GLU A 273 -11.29 1.91 19.20
C GLU A 273 -11.23 2.07 17.68
N LEU A 274 -12.36 2.34 17.02
CA LEU A 274 -12.40 2.60 15.57
C LEU A 274 -11.51 3.78 15.18
N ARG A 275 -11.55 4.86 15.96
CA ARG A 275 -10.75 6.06 15.68
C ARG A 275 -9.25 5.78 15.83
N SER A 276 -8.85 5.14 16.92
CA SER A 276 -7.44 4.78 17.14
C SER A 276 -6.96 3.79 16.07
N HIS A 277 -7.82 2.87 15.63
CA HIS A 277 -7.51 1.94 14.54
C HIS A 277 -7.32 2.66 13.20
N LEU A 278 -8.22 3.57 12.85
CA LEU A 278 -8.10 4.39 11.63
C LEU A 278 -6.90 5.35 11.71
N ASN A 279 -6.54 5.85 12.89
CA ASN A 279 -5.32 6.64 13.08
C ASN A 279 -4.06 5.80 12.83
N ALA A 280 -4.02 4.55 13.32
CA ALA A 280 -2.90 3.65 13.03
C ALA A 280 -2.71 3.47 11.52
N TRP A 281 -3.80 3.17 10.81
CA TRP A 281 -3.76 3.00 9.36
C TRP A 281 -3.54 4.29 8.59
N TYR A 282 -3.92 5.44 9.12
CA TYR A 282 -3.50 6.73 8.56
C TYR A 282 -1.98 6.81 8.45
N TYR A 283 -1.25 6.46 9.52
CA TYR A 283 0.21 6.50 9.48
C TYR A 283 0.76 5.43 8.55
N PHE A 284 0.22 4.21 8.55
CA PHE A 284 0.66 3.18 7.59
C PHE A 284 0.42 3.59 6.14
N ASP A 285 -0.69 4.24 5.83
CA ASP A 285 -0.98 4.79 4.50
C ASP A 285 0.10 5.81 4.07
N VAL A 286 0.52 6.70 4.98
CA VAL A 286 1.64 7.63 4.72
C VAL A 286 2.93 6.85 4.41
N LEU A 287 3.22 5.82 5.20
CA LEU A 287 4.44 5.03 5.08
C LEU A 287 4.49 4.25 3.77
N MET A 288 3.39 3.56 3.42
CA MET A 288 3.30 2.79 2.18
C MET A 288 3.59 3.68 0.97
N THR A 289 2.92 4.83 0.87
CA THR A 289 3.13 5.75 -0.24
C THR A 289 4.55 6.29 -0.28
N LEU A 290 5.09 6.77 0.85
CA LEU A 290 6.43 7.36 0.86
C LEU A 290 7.54 6.33 0.60
N VAL A 291 7.41 5.10 1.09
CA VAL A 291 8.41 4.05 0.87
C VAL A 291 8.39 3.62 -0.60
N ASN A 292 7.21 3.40 -1.20
CA ASN A 292 7.08 3.10 -2.63
C ASN A 292 7.74 4.21 -3.47
N ASN A 293 7.36 5.46 -3.21
CA ASN A 293 7.83 6.61 -3.97
C ASN A 293 9.34 6.87 -3.83
N VAL A 294 10.03 6.35 -2.80
CA VAL A 294 11.47 6.60 -2.62
C VAL A 294 12.31 5.90 -3.69
N LEU A 295 11.93 4.69 -4.12
CA LEU A 295 12.63 3.99 -5.21
C LEU A 295 12.24 4.54 -6.58
N ASP A 296 10.99 4.97 -6.73
CA ASP A 296 10.44 5.40 -8.01
C ASP A 296 10.90 6.81 -8.43
N ILE A 297 11.65 7.54 -7.60
CA ILE A 297 12.06 8.93 -7.92
C ILE A 297 12.73 9.06 -9.31
N PRO A 298 13.68 8.19 -9.71
CA PRO A 298 14.29 8.28 -11.03
C PRO A 298 13.28 8.02 -12.16
N ASP A 299 12.45 7.00 -12.01
CA ASP A 299 11.49 6.56 -13.03
C ASP A 299 10.36 7.59 -13.19
N ASP A 300 9.77 8.05 -12.07
CA ASP A 300 8.81 9.15 -12.03
C ASP A 300 9.37 10.41 -12.70
N ALA A 301 10.62 10.76 -12.37
CA ALA A 301 11.24 11.91 -12.98
C ALA A 301 11.35 11.72 -14.50
N ASP A 302 11.70 10.52 -14.97
CA ASP A 302 11.82 10.23 -16.39
C ASP A 302 10.50 10.27 -17.16
N GLU A 303 9.42 9.89 -16.51
CA GLU A 303 8.04 10.02 -16.97
C GLU A 303 7.49 11.46 -16.85
N GLY A 304 8.24 12.37 -16.22
CA GLY A 304 7.84 13.77 -16.04
C GLY A 304 6.88 13.97 -14.88
N LEU A 305 6.80 13.02 -13.95
CA LEU A 305 6.05 13.11 -12.71
C LEU A 305 6.87 13.81 -11.62
N THR A 306 6.20 14.64 -10.82
CA THR A 306 6.77 15.12 -9.55
C THR A 306 6.41 14.13 -8.45
N ASN A 307 7.36 13.27 -8.10
CA ASN A 307 7.25 12.23 -7.07
C ASN A 307 6.89 12.77 -5.67
N ILE A 308 6.09 12.04 -4.89
CA ILE A 308 5.61 12.48 -3.57
C ILE A 308 6.72 12.53 -2.52
N ALA A 309 7.63 11.54 -2.50
CA ALA A 309 8.79 11.55 -1.63
C ALA A 309 9.73 12.71 -1.95
N LEU A 310 9.87 13.08 -3.23
CA LEU A 310 10.60 14.27 -3.64
C LEU A 310 9.95 15.56 -3.11
N MET A 311 8.61 15.66 -3.09
CA MET A 311 7.92 16.79 -2.45
C MET A 311 8.17 16.87 -0.95
N ALA A 312 8.34 15.72 -0.28
CA ALA A 312 8.61 15.65 1.15
C ALA A 312 10.06 16.09 1.48
N MET A 313 11.03 15.74 0.64
CA MET A 313 12.45 16.08 0.84
C MET A 313 12.79 17.50 0.34
N ARG A 314 12.32 17.87 -0.86
CA ARG A 314 12.72 19.07 -1.61
C ARG A 314 11.56 20.01 -1.88
N GLY A 315 10.59 20.04 -0.96
CA GLY A 315 9.33 20.78 -1.10
C GLY A 315 9.45 22.23 -1.59
N ALA A 316 10.46 22.97 -1.15
CA ALA A 316 10.67 24.35 -1.60
C ALA A 316 11.09 24.46 -3.07
N GLU A 317 11.91 23.54 -3.54
CA GLU A 317 12.44 23.50 -4.91
C GLU A 317 11.38 23.00 -5.88
N VAL A 318 10.63 21.94 -5.53
CA VAL A 318 9.52 21.46 -6.38
C VAL A 318 8.34 22.44 -6.44
N LEU A 319 8.23 23.42 -5.53
CA LEU A 319 7.21 24.46 -5.63
C LEU A 319 7.52 25.51 -6.70
N ASP A 320 8.75 25.54 -7.21
CA ASP A 320 9.12 26.37 -8.36
C ASP A 320 8.63 25.69 -9.65
N PRO A 321 7.71 26.32 -10.41
CA PRO A 321 7.24 25.77 -11.68
C PRO A 321 8.35 25.73 -12.76
N ALA A 322 9.43 26.50 -12.62
CA ALA A 322 10.53 26.54 -13.58
C ALA A 322 11.54 25.39 -13.40
N VAL A 323 11.52 24.69 -12.26
CA VAL A 323 12.41 23.57 -12.00
C VAL A 323 11.87 22.31 -12.67
N ASP A 324 12.71 21.71 -13.52
CA ASP A 324 12.48 20.37 -14.06
C ASP A 324 12.74 19.31 -12.96
N PRO A 325 11.75 18.45 -12.62
CA PRO A 325 11.96 17.36 -11.68
C PRO A 325 13.16 16.47 -12.02
N LYS A 326 13.49 16.28 -13.30
CA LYS A 326 14.66 15.50 -13.74
C LYS A 326 15.99 16.09 -13.28
N ALA A 327 16.03 17.40 -13.00
CA ALA A 327 17.23 18.07 -12.50
C ALA A 327 17.46 17.86 -11.00
N ILE A 328 16.45 17.37 -10.26
CA ILE A 328 16.55 17.16 -8.83
C ILE A 328 17.03 15.73 -8.58
N ARG A 329 18.25 15.60 -8.07
CA ARG A 329 18.85 14.31 -7.69
C ARG A 329 19.03 14.23 -6.17
N PRO A 330 18.11 13.57 -5.44
CA PRO A 330 18.25 13.38 -4.00
C PRO A 330 19.53 12.62 -3.67
N THR A 331 20.11 12.96 -2.53
CA THR A 331 21.25 12.26 -1.94
C THR A 331 20.82 11.60 -0.63
N MET A 332 21.67 10.74 -0.07
CA MET A 332 21.42 10.16 1.27
C MET A 332 21.17 11.23 2.35
N ARG A 333 21.70 12.44 2.21
CA ARG A 333 21.42 13.55 3.14
C ARG A 333 19.98 14.05 3.06
N ASP A 334 19.35 13.93 1.90
CA ASP A 334 17.94 14.26 1.69
C ASP A 334 17.03 13.13 2.22
N TYR A 335 17.44 11.88 2.01
CA TYR A 335 16.71 10.70 2.49
C TYR A 335 16.71 10.57 4.01
N GLU A 336 17.85 10.77 4.68
CA GLU A 336 17.99 10.54 6.13
C GLU A 336 16.90 11.21 7.00
N PRO A 337 16.57 12.51 6.83
CA PRO A 337 15.47 13.14 7.56
C PRO A 337 14.09 12.53 7.25
N LEU A 338 13.84 12.15 5.99
CA LEU A 338 12.60 11.51 5.58
C LEU A 338 12.48 10.12 6.22
N LEU A 339 13.51 9.29 6.11
CA LEU A 339 13.55 7.95 6.72
C LEU A 339 13.36 8.02 8.23
N LYS A 340 13.98 9.00 8.91
CA LYS A 340 13.76 9.23 10.34
C LYS A 340 12.32 9.60 10.66
N ARG A 341 11.70 10.47 9.84
CA ARG A 341 10.29 10.85 10.02
C ARG A 341 9.36 9.66 9.78
N MET A 342 9.61 8.82 8.77
CA MET A 342 8.85 7.60 8.54
C MET A 342 8.98 6.60 9.71
N ALA A 343 10.18 6.47 10.30
CA ALA A 343 10.37 5.63 11.48
C ALA A 343 9.54 6.15 12.68
N GLU A 344 9.52 7.47 12.89
CA GLU A 344 8.68 8.09 13.92
C GLU A 344 7.18 7.79 13.69
N LEU A 345 6.68 7.97 12.47
CA LEU A 345 5.29 7.68 12.11
C LEU A 345 4.96 6.20 12.29
N SER A 346 5.91 5.29 12.05
CA SER A 346 5.74 3.85 12.33
C SER A 346 5.52 3.59 13.82
N GLY A 347 6.27 4.26 14.70
CA GLY A 347 6.07 4.18 16.14
C GLY A 347 4.69 4.72 16.58
N ARG A 348 4.23 5.82 15.97
CA ARG A 348 2.87 6.34 16.20
C ARG A 348 1.80 5.36 15.73
N ALA A 349 1.99 4.73 14.57
CA ALA A 349 1.08 3.71 14.04
C ALA A 349 0.87 2.56 15.03
N ILE A 350 1.97 2.00 15.55
CA ILE A 350 1.95 0.92 16.55
C ILE A 350 1.27 1.38 17.84
N THR A 351 1.57 2.60 18.29
CA THR A 351 0.97 3.16 19.53
C THR A 351 -0.53 3.34 19.38
N SER A 352 -1.00 3.97 18.30
CA SER A 352 -2.43 4.15 18.02
C SER A 352 -3.14 2.81 17.82
N ALA A 353 -2.48 1.83 17.21
CA ALA A 353 -3.06 0.50 17.05
C ALA A 353 -3.29 -0.20 18.39
N HIS A 354 -2.34 -0.06 19.33
CA HIS A 354 -2.48 -0.60 20.67
C HIS A 354 -3.57 0.10 21.50
N GLU A 355 -3.71 1.42 21.39
CA GLU A 355 -4.82 2.14 22.02
C GLU A 355 -6.19 1.68 21.49
N ALA A 356 -6.21 1.27 20.22
CA ALA A 356 -7.42 0.77 19.59
C ALA A 356 -7.78 -0.62 20.08
N LEU A 357 -6.80 -1.54 20.14
CA LEU A 357 -7.04 -2.97 20.27
C LEU A 357 -5.81 -3.66 20.88
N ASP A 358 -6.03 -4.78 21.57
CA ASP A 358 -4.97 -5.75 21.83
C ASP A 358 -4.38 -6.28 20.50
N ASP A 359 -3.05 -6.31 20.41
CA ASP A 359 -2.29 -6.88 19.29
C ASP A 359 -1.57 -8.18 19.72
N PRO A 360 -2.31 -9.28 19.94
CA PRO A 360 -1.78 -10.48 20.58
C PRO A 360 -0.67 -11.19 19.78
N ASP A 361 -0.62 -10.96 18.47
CA ASP A 361 0.33 -11.60 17.55
C ASP A 361 1.39 -10.62 17.01
N THR A 362 1.50 -9.43 17.61
CA THR A 362 2.49 -8.42 17.18
C THR A 362 2.32 -8.07 15.68
N PHE A 363 1.08 -8.01 15.21
CA PHE A 363 0.73 -7.75 13.82
C PHE A 363 1.20 -6.36 13.36
N TYR A 364 0.99 -5.32 14.16
CA TYR A 364 1.34 -3.96 13.74
C TYR A 364 2.85 -3.71 13.70
N PRO A 365 3.64 -4.18 14.68
CA PRO A 365 5.10 -4.18 14.56
C PRO A 365 5.61 -5.03 13.39
N PHE A 366 4.96 -6.18 13.11
CA PHE A 366 5.26 -6.98 11.93
C PHE A 366 5.01 -6.20 10.63
N VAL A 367 3.86 -5.54 10.48
CA VAL A 367 3.54 -4.72 9.30
C VAL A 367 4.52 -3.56 9.14
N ALA A 368 4.83 -2.84 10.24
CA ALA A 368 5.78 -1.73 10.22
C ALA A 368 7.17 -2.17 9.73
N PHE A 369 7.61 -3.37 10.11
CA PHE A 369 8.89 -3.93 9.69
C PHE A 369 8.84 -4.51 8.26
N MET A 370 7.80 -5.27 7.92
CA MET A 370 7.72 -5.95 6.63
C MET A 370 7.45 -5.01 5.47
N MET A 371 6.75 -3.89 5.69
CA MET A 371 6.45 -2.92 4.65
C MET A 371 7.70 -2.44 3.89
N PRO A 372 8.76 -1.90 4.55
CA PRO A 372 9.98 -1.56 3.84
C PRO A 372 10.77 -2.77 3.35
N VAL A 373 10.67 -3.94 3.99
CA VAL A 373 11.32 -5.16 3.47
C VAL A 373 10.71 -5.56 2.13
N VAL A 374 9.38 -5.54 2.00
CA VAL A 374 8.68 -5.85 0.75
C VAL A 374 8.99 -4.79 -0.31
N MET A 375 8.90 -3.51 0.05
CA MET A 375 8.98 -2.40 -0.91
C MET A 375 10.40 -1.98 -1.29
N LEU A 376 11.41 -2.26 -0.47
CA LEU A 376 12.80 -1.86 -0.77
C LEU A 376 13.70 -3.05 -1.15
N THR A 377 13.16 -4.27 -1.14
CA THR A 377 13.89 -5.46 -1.57
C THR A 377 13.65 -5.71 -3.05
N GLU A 378 14.59 -5.25 -3.87
CA GLU A 378 14.64 -5.61 -5.28
C GLU A 378 15.51 -6.87 -5.53
N PRO A 379 15.17 -7.70 -6.53
CA PRO A 379 15.97 -8.88 -6.89
C PRO A 379 17.42 -8.54 -7.26
N ASP A 380 17.67 -7.35 -7.81
CA ASP A 380 18.99 -6.87 -8.20
C ASP A 380 19.78 -6.21 -7.04
N GLY A 381 19.13 -6.04 -5.87
CA GLY A 381 19.72 -5.44 -4.67
C GLY A 381 19.82 -3.91 -4.69
N SER A 382 19.24 -3.22 -5.68
CA SER A 382 19.33 -1.76 -5.83
C SER A 382 18.79 -0.98 -4.63
N GLY A 383 17.78 -1.50 -3.93
CA GLY A 383 17.19 -0.87 -2.74
C GLY A 383 17.89 -1.17 -1.40
N GLU A 384 18.93 -2.00 -1.37
CA GLU A 384 19.46 -2.55 -0.11
C GLU A 384 20.10 -1.49 0.81
N ASP A 385 20.83 -0.53 0.24
CA ASP A 385 21.42 0.57 1.01
C ASP A 385 20.33 1.45 1.65
N LEU A 386 19.24 1.70 0.92
CA LEU A 386 18.09 2.45 1.42
C LEU A 386 17.32 1.66 2.49
N LEU A 387 17.15 0.35 2.30
CA LEU A 387 16.57 -0.53 3.32
C LEU A 387 17.37 -0.43 4.62
N HIS A 388 18.67 -0.67 4.59
CA HIS A 388 19.51 -0.56 5.79
C HIS A 388 19.56 0.86 6.38
N ALA A 389 19.48 1.90 5.55
CA ALA A 389 19.36 3.27 6.02
C ALA A 389 18.04 3.52 6.75
N TYR A 390 16.95 2.89 6.32
CA TYR A 390 15.64 3.03 6.96
C TYR A 390 15.48 2.14 8.20
N LEU A 391 16.03 0.92 8.19
CA LEU A 391 15.97 0.02 9.34
C LEU A 391 16.73 0.57 10.56
N ARG A 392 17.78 1.37 10.36
CA ARG A 392 18.55 2.02 11.44
C ARG A 392 17.68 2.90 12.37
N PRO A 393 16.88 3.85 11.87
CA PRO A 393 15.92 4.59 12.70
C PRO A 393 14.63 3.82 12.99
N LEU A 394 14.19 2.90 12.13
CA LEU A 394 12.94 2.15 12.32
C LEU A 394 13.01 1.17 13.50
N ALA A 395 14.10 0.41 13.62
CA ALA A 395 14.27 -0.60 14.67
C ALA A 395 14.06 -0.04 16.10
N PRO A 396 14.73 1.05 16.53
CA PRO A 396 14.46 1.63 17.83
C PRO A 396 13.04 2.20 17.95
N ALA A 397 12.46 2.77 16.88
CA ALA A 397 11.09 3.29 16.93
C ALA A 397 10.04 2.18 17.17
N ILE A 398 10.17 1.04 16.48
CA ILE A 398 9.33 -0.13 16.71
C ILE A 398 9.55 -0.65 18.13
N ARG A 399 10.80 -0.84 18.55
CA ARG A 399 11.12 -1.36 19.89
C ARG A 399 10.55 -0.50 21.01
N ASP A 400 10.70 0.81 20.91
CA ASP A 400 10.27 1.73 21.94
C ASP A 400 8.73 1.80 21.99
N ALA A 401 8.06 1.78 20.84
CA ALA A 401 6.60 1.65 20.78
C ALA A 401 6.14 0.33 21.41
N CYS A 402 6.76 -0.80 21.03
CA CYS A 402 6.48 -2.12 21.59
C CYS A 402 6.68 -2.18 23.11
N ARG A 403 7.71 -1.53 23.66
CA ARG A 403 7.94 -1.46 25.11
C ARG A 403 6.92 -0.61 25.85
N ALA A 404 6.41 0.44 25.21
CA ALA A 404 5.38 1.29 25.79
C ALA A 404 4.01 0.62 25.86
N THR A 405 3.77 -0.36 24.97
CA THR A 405 2.44 -0.94 24.74
C THR A 405 2.33 -2.42 25.14
N MET A 406 3.40 -3.22 25.00
CA MET A 406 3.33 -4.66 25.26
C MET A 406 3.95 -5.04 26.62
N PRO A 407 3.42 -6.08 27.30
CA PRO A 407 4.09 -6.68 28.45
C PRO A 407 5.53 -7.05 28.10
N ALA A 408 6.46 -6.87 29.03
CA ALA A 408 7.89 -7.08 28.80
C ALA A 408 8.16 -8.47 28.20
N TRP A 409 8.41 -8.51 26.89
CA TRP A 409 8.98 -9.67 26.23
C TRP A 409 10.36 -9.91 26.84
N ALA A 410 10.70 -11.17 27.11
CA ALA A 410 12.06 -11.52 27.50
C ALA A 410 12.97 -11.15 26.33
N THR A 411 13.64 -10.00 26.45
CA THR A 411 14.46 -9.52 25.35
C THR A 411 15.58 -10.48 25.11
N THR A 412 15.77 -10.92 23.87
CA THR A 412 16.95 -11.67 23.47
C THR A 412 18.17 -10.95 24.04
N PRO A 413 18.99 -11.60 24.88
CA PRO A 413 20.17 -10.95 25.42
C PRO A 413 20.96 -10.38 24.25
N GLN A 414 21.41 -9.13 24.38
CA GLN A 414 22.27 -8.52 23.37
C GLN A 414 23.37 -9.52 23.05
N GLY A 415 23.30 -10.12 21.85
CA GLY A 415 24.39 -10.92 21.35
C GLY A 415 25.59 -10.00 21.30
N THR A 416 26.56 -10.24 22.17
CA THR A 416 27.85 -9.55 22.17
C THR A 416 28.60 -9.93 20.89
N ARG A 417 28.19 -9.37 19.75
CA ARG A 417 29.06 -9.13 18.62
C ARG A 417 29.29 -7.64 18.57
N SER A 418 30.30 -7.24 19.34
CA SER A 418 30.97 -5.95 19.26
C SER A 418 31.05 -5.49 17.81
N GLY A 419 30.69 -4.24 17.57
CA GLY A 419 30.93 -3.58 16.30
C GLY A 419 32.36 -3.84 15.81
N ARG A 420 32.46 -4.29 14.56
CA ARG A 420 33.60 -3.97 13.71
C ARG A 420 33.06 -3.23 12.50
N PRO A 421 33.64 -2.07 12.13
CA PRO A 421 33.28 -1.38 10.91
C PRO A 421 33.86 -2.20 9.75
N TYR A 422 33.01 -2.81 8.93
CA TYR A 422 33.48 -3.24 7.60
C TYR A 422 33.23 -2.09 6.63
N SER A 423 34.27 -1.30 6.47
CA SER A 423 34.56 -0.63 5.21
C SER A 423 34.55 -1.68 4.10
N ALA A 424 33.63 -1.56 3.14
CA ALA A 424 33.82 -2.08 1.80
C ALA A 424 34.12 -0.90 0.86
N ARG A 425 35.25 -0.22 1.13
CA ARG A 425 36.01 0.47 0.08
C ARG A 425 37.16 -0.45 -0.32
N ILE A 426 36.85 -1.36 -1.25
CA ILE A 426 37.72 -1.88 -2.31
C ILE A 426 36.74 -2.09 -3.48
N ALA A 427 36.41 -1.09 -4.31
CA ALA A 427 37.19 -0.59 -5.44
C ALA A 427 37.70 -1.71 -6.39
N SER A 428 37.14 -1.70 -7.60
CA SER A 428 37.72 -2.18 -8.87
C SER A 428 37.70 -3.69 -9.16
N SER A 429 36.63 -4.12 -9.84
CA SER A 429 36.71 -4.91 -11.08
C SER A 429 35.30 -5.26 -11.56
N LEU A 430 34.68 -4.36 -12.34
CA LEU A 430 33.64 -4.63 -13.36
C LEU A 430 33.25 -3.29 -14.01
N LEU A 431 34.26 -2.49 -14.35
CA LEU A 431 34.17 -1.40 -15.30
C LEU A 431 35.46 -1.41 -16.13
N CYS A 432 35.25 -1.41 -17.44
CA CYS A 432 36.17 -1.37 -18.59
C CYS A 432 36.62 -2.72 -19.18
N PRO A 433 36.55 -2.88 -20.51
CA PRO A 433 36.11 -1.92 -21.54
C PRO A 433 34.59 -1.87 -21.72
#